data_AF-A0A969ZVP8-F1
#
_entry.id   AF-A0A969ZVP8-F1
#
_cell.length_a   1.000
_cell.length_b   1.000
_cell.length_c   1.000
_cell.angle_alpha   90.00
_cell.angle_beta   90.00
_cell.angle_gamma   90.00
#
_symmetry.space_group_name_H-M   'P 1'
#
loop_
_entity.id
_entity.type
_entity.pdbx_description
1 polymer ?
#
loop_
_entity_poly.entity_id
_entity_poly.type
_entity_poly.pdbx_seq_one_letter_code
_entity_poly.pdbx_strand_id
1 'polypeptide(L)'
;MLYDYAGIRKALKSAKPPIVSVAVAQDREVIRTIMAAYEEGLARAVLVGESERIEEILGEEGISSPIPIVHESDEEAACRKAVQLIKSGEADLLMKGLVNSSIFLRAVLKEEKAGGRQAFLSHLAAFQIPGYDRLLFFSDGGMNIAPDVKEKQQIILNAVAALHRLGIALPKVAVLTANEKVDEKMPATVDAANLAAIWAKGEIPGCIIEGPITMDVAL
;
A
#
# COMPACT_ATOMS: atom_id res chain seq x y z
N MET A 1 8.16 14.38 12.08
CA MET A 1 7.44 13.12 12.31
C MET A 1 6.00 13.32 11.85
N LEU A 2 5.43 12.34 11.16
CA LEU A 2 4.11 12.43 10.52
C LEU A 2 3.04 11.97 11.52
N TYR A 3 2.25 12.90 12.06
CA TYR A 3 1.24 12.62 13.09
C TYR A 3 -0.19 12.66 12.58
N ASP A 4 -0.42 13.27 11.42
CA ASP A 4 -1.72 13.47 10.80
C ASP A 4 -1.60 13.61 9.27
N TYR A 5 -2.74 13.62 8.57
CA TYR A 5 -2.77 13.77 7.12
C TYR A 5 -2.31 15.16 6.65
N ALA A 6 -2.52 16.20 7.46
CA ALA A 6 -2.06 17.56 7.15
C ALA A 6 -0.52 17.64 7.10
N GLY A 7 0.14 17.02 8.07
CA GLY A 7 1.59 16.88 8.13
C GLY A 7 2.14 16.08 6.95
N ILE A 8 1.47 14.99 6.54
CA ILE A 8 1.81 14.24 5.34
C ILE A 8 1.75 15.14 4.10
N ARG A 9 0.61 15.81 3.88
CA ARG A 9 0.45 16.72 2.73
C ARG A 9 1.51 17.83 2.71
N LYS A 10 1.83 18.41 3.88
CA LYS A 10 2.87 19.44 4.00
C LYS A 10 4.25 18.92 3.63
N ALA A 11 4.61 17.72 4.09
CA ALA A 11 5.91 17.11 3.77
C ALA A 11 6.06 16.81 2.27
N LEU A 12 4.97 16.38 1.61
CA LEU A 12 4.97 16.09 0.17
C LEU A 12 5.19 17.34 -0.69
N LYS A 13 4.65 18.50 -0.29
CA LYS A 13 4.80 19.76 -1.04
C LYS A 13 6.24 20.27 -1.14
N SER A 14 7.14 19.81 -0.26
CA SER A 14 8.57 20.13 -0.31
C SER A 14 9.40 19.18 -1.19
N ALA A 15 8.79 18.14 -1.75
CA ALA A 15 9.46 17.13 -2.56
C ALA A 15 9.13 17.28 -4.05
N LYS A 16 9.97 16.71 -4.92
CA LYS A 16 9.63 16.53 -6.33
C LYS A 16 8.40 15.62 -6.42
N PRO A 17 7.31 16.00 -7.11
CA PRO A 17 6.13 15.17 -7.22
C PRO A 17 6.46 13.85 -7.95
N PRO A 18 6.11 12.68 -7.40
CA PRO A 18 6.28 11.39 -8.06
C PRO A 18 5.35 11.27 -9.27
N ILE A 19 5.76 10.47 -10.24
CA ILE A 19 4.95 10.09 -11.39
C ILE A 19 4.20 8.79 -11.05
N VAL A 20 2.88 8.83 -11.09
CA VAL A 20 2.00 7.68 -10.84
C VAL A 20 1.61 7.03 -12.16
N SER A 21 1.99 5.78 -12.36
CA SER A 21 1.51 4.93 -13.45
C SER A 21 0.17 4.31 -13.06
N VAL A 22 -0.91 4.72 -13.74
CA VAL A 22 -2.27 4.24 -13.46
C VAL A 22 -2.64 3.14 -14.45
N ALA A 23 -2.80 1.91 -13.95
CA ALA A 23 -3.20 0.77 -14.76
C ALA A 23 -4.71 0.75 -15.00
N VAL A 24 -5.15 0.64 -16.26
CA VAL A 24 -6.57 0.63 -16.66
C VAL A 24 -7.26 1.92 -16.17
N ALA A 25 -6.73 3.05 -16.62
CA ALA A 25 -7.03 4.37 -16.10
C ALA A 25 -8.41 4.94 -16.47
N GLN A 26 -9.20 4.24 -17.29
CA GLN A 26 -10.56 4.62 -17.69
C GLN A 26 -11.59 4.52 -16.55
N ASP A 27 -11.30 5.13 -15.39
CA ASP A 27 -12.18 5.30 -14.24
C ASP A 27 -12.27 6.78 -13.86
N ARG A 28 -13.50 7.30 -13.75
CA ARG A 28 -13.74 8.73 -13.47
C ARG A 28 -13.19 9.15 -12.10
N GLU A 29 -13.38 8.34 -11.07
CA GLU A 29 -12.97 8.69 -9.71
C GLU A 29 -11.44 8.62 -9.54
N VAL A 30 -10.78 7.67 -10.21
CA VAL A 30 -9.31 7.60 -10.29
C VAL A 30 -8.75 8.82 -11.01
N ILE A 31 -9.30 9.19 -12.16
CA ILE A 31 -8.87 10.39 -12.91
C ILE A 31 -9.04 11.64 -12.05
N ARG A 32 -10.21 11.84 -11.42
CA ARG A 32 -10.45 12.95 -10.48
C ARG A 32 -9.44 12.98 -9.33
N THR A 33 -9.14 11.82 -8.75
CA THR A 33 -8.18 11.70 -7.64
C THR A 33 -6.77 12.12 -8.08
N ILE A 34 -6.33 11.65 -9.24
CA ILE A 34 -5.03 12.01 -9.82
C ILE A 34 -4.97 13.50 -10.16
N MET A 35 -6.07 14.08 -10.66
CA MET A 35 -6.11 15.50 -10.96
C MET A 35 -6.09 16.39 -9.73
N ALA A 36 -6.84 16.04 -8.68
CA ALA A 36 -6.75 16.73 -7.40
C ALA A 36 -5.30 16.69 -6.86
N ALA A 37 -4.64 15.53 -6.94
CA ALA A 37 -3.24 15.40 -6.57
C ALA A 37 -2.30 16.21 -7.48
N TYR A 38 -2.60 16.33 -8.78
CA TYR A 38 -1.84 17.13 -9.73
C TYR A 38 -1.92 18.63 -9.42
N GLU A 39 -3.12 19.13 -9.19
CA GLU A 39 -3.43 20.53 -8.88
C GLU A 39 -2.83 20.96 -7.53
N GLU A 40 -2.84 20.08 -6.54
CA GLU A 40 -2.17 20.31 -5.26
C GLU A 40 -0.63 20.19 -5.33
N GLY A 41 -0.08 19.82 -6.49
CA GLY A 41 1.35 19.60 -6.69
C GLY A 41 1.89 18.38 -5.96
N LEU A 42 1.04 17.40 -5.63
CA LEU A 42 1.39 16.19 -4.89
C LEU A 42 1.87 15.06 -5.80
N ALA A 43 1.39 15.00 -7.04
CA ALA A 43 1.76 13.95 -7.98
C ALA A 43 1.69 14.42 -9.45
N ARG A 44 2.31 13.65 -10.32
CA ARG A 44 2.07 13.61 -11.77
C ARG A 44 1.58 12.21 -12.13
N ALA A 45 1.09 12.01 -13.34
CA ALA A 45 0.62 10.69 -13.74
C ALA A 45 0.92 10.36 -15.19
N VAL A 46 0.94 9.06 -15.48
CA VAL A 46 0.84 8.47 -16.81
C VAL A 46 -0.35 7.50 -16.76
N LEU A 47 -1.31 7.69 -17.67
CA LEU A 47 -2.54 6.89 -17.72
C LEU A 47 -2.35 5.76 -18.73
N VAL A 48 -2.55 4.52 -18.31
CA VAL A 48 -2.42 3.34 -19.18
C VAL A 48 -3.80 2.69 -19.35
N GLY A 49 -4.26 2.51 -20.58
CA GLY A 49 -5.59 1.93 -20.83
C GLY A 49 -6.15 2.26 -22.21
N GLU A 50 -7.46 2.16 -22.38
CA GLU A 50 -8.15 2.51 -23.62
C GLU A 50 -8.19 4.04 -23.79
N SER A 51 -7.34 4.58 -24.67
CA SER A 51 -7.11 6.02 -24.79
C SER A 51 -8.38 6.80 -25.11
N GLU A 52 -9.25 6.26 -25.97
CA GLU A 52 -10.51 6.89 -26.36
C GLU A 52 -11.41 7.15 -25.15
N ARG A 53 -11.54 6.17 -24.25
CA ARG A 53 -12.33 6.32 -23.02
C ARG A 53 -11.68 7.23 -22.01
N ILE A 54 -10.35 7.19 -21.90
CA ILE A 54 -9.60 8.08 -21.00
C ILE A 54 -9.81 9.53 -21.46
N GLU A 55 -9.66 9.81 -22.76
CA GLU A 55 -9.86 11.13 -23.36
C GLU A 55 -11.30 11.62 -23.22
N GLU A 56 -12.29 10.73 -23.40
CA GLU A 56 -13.70 11.04 -23.15
C GLU A 56 -13.92 11.52 -21.71
N ILE A 57 -13.44 10.76 -20.72
CA ILE A 57 -13.57 11.13 -19.30
C ILE A 57 -12.85 12.45 -19.02
N LEU A 58 -11.64 12.65 -19.54
CA LEU A 58 -10.90 13.91 -19.38
C LEU A 58 -11.68 15.10 -19.95
N GLY A 59 -12.30 14.93 -21.13
CA GLY A 59 -13.13 15.95 -21.76
C GLY A 59 -14.37 16.31 -20.95
N GLU A 60 -15.08 15.30 -20.44
CA GLU A 60 -16.27 15.49 -19.60
C GLU A 60 -15.96 16.18 -18.27
N GLU A 61 -14.80 15.91 -17.68
CA GLU A 61 -14.33 16.56 -16.46
C GLU A 61 -13.69 17.94 -16.72
N GLY A 62 -13.60 18.38 -17.98
CA GLY A 62 -13.01 19.66 -18.35
C GLY A 62 -11.50 19.74 -18.12
N ILE A 63 -10.79 18.60 -18.12
CA ILE A 63 -9.36 18.51 -17.86
C ILE A 63 -8.60 18.72 -19.17
N SER A 64 -7.88 19.85 -19.27
CA SER A 64 -7.09 20.20 -20.48
C SER A 64 -5.58 19.96 -20.33
N SER A 65 -5.13 19.36 -19.22
CA SER A 65 -3.70 19.14 -18.94
C SER A 65 -3.16 17.98 -19.79
N PRO A 66 -1.95 18.08 -20.36
CA PRO A 66 -1.33 17.00 -21.13
C PRO A 66 -0.84 15.91 -20.17
N ILE A 67 -1.74 15.06 -19.72
CA ILE A 67 -1.39 13.83 -19.02
C ILE A 67 -0.99 12.81 -20.08
N PRO A 68 0.22 12.22 -20.04
CA PRO A 68 0.60 11.18 -20.98
C PRO A 68 -0.37 9.99 -20.89
N ILE A 69 -0.86 9.56 -22.05
CA ILE A 69 -1.71 8.38 -22.18
C ILE A 69 -0.95 7.32 -22.98
N VAL A 70 -0.91 6.09 -22.45
CA VAL A 70 -0.37 4.91 -23.13
C VAL A 70 -1.54 4.00 -23.49
N HIS A 71 -1.85 3.92 -24.78
CA HIS A 71 -2.93 3.06 -25.26
C HIS A 71 -2.60 1.57 -25.04
N GLU A 72 -3.53 0.86 -24.40
CA GLU A 72 -3.57 -0.60 -24.27
C GLU A 72 -4.98 -1.03 -23.84
N SER A 73 -5.70 -1.71 -24.72
CA SER A 73 -7.11 -2.08 -24.51
C SER A 73 -7.31 -3.38 -23.73
N ASP A 74 -6.33 -4.29 -23.73
CA ASP A 74 -6.37 -5.51 -22.90
C ASP A 74 -5.98 -5.17 -21.46
N GLU A 75 -6.85 -5.48 -20.49
CA GLU A 75 -6.64 -5.12 -19.08
C GLU A 75 -5.36 -5.73 -18.49
N GLU A 76 -5.03 -6.98 -18.84
CA GLU A 76 -3.81 -7.63 -18.32
C GLU A 76 -2.56 -7.02 -18.95
N ALA A 77 -2.57 -6.74 -20.26
CA ALA A 77 -1.50 -6.04 -20.95
C ALA A 77 -1.33 -4.62 -20.41
N ALA A 78 -2.41 -3.90 -20.15
CA ALA A 78 -2.38 -2.56 -19.57
C ALA A 78 -1.75 -2.58 -18.17
N CYS A 79 -2.09 -3.55 -17.34
CA CYS A 79 -1.45 -3.74 -16.04
C CYS A 79 0.06 -4.04 -16.19
N ARG A 80 0.47 -4.93 -17.10
CA ARG A 80 1.89 -5.22 -17.33
C ARG A 80 2.65 -3.98 -17.81
N LYS A 81 2.08 -3.22 -18.73
CA LYS A 81 2.66 -2.00 -19.29
C LYS A 81 2.80 -0.91 -18.21
N ALA A 82 1.79 -0.76 -17.35
CA ALA A 82 1.87 0.13 -16.21
C ALA A 82 3.00 -0.24 -15.23
N VAL A 83 3.23 -1.54 -14.98
CA VAL A 83 4.37 -2.03 -14.19
C VAL A 83 5.70 -1.82 -14.91
N GLN A 84 5.76 -1.98 -16.23
CA GLN A 84 6.97 -1.73 -17.01
C GLN A 84 7.45 -0.28 -16.91
N LEU A 85 6.53 0.70 -16.88
CA LEU A 85 6.87 2.11 -16.65
C LEU A 85 7.58 2.33 -15.31
N ILE A 86 7.22 1.55 -14.27
CA ILE A 86 7.92 1.60 -12.98
C ILE A 86 9.34 1.03 -13.11
N LYS A 87 9.47 -0.09 -13.82
CA LYS A 87 10.76 -0.76 -14.01
C LYS A 87 11.73 0.02 -14.90
N SER A 88 11.23 0.75 -15.90
CA SER A 88 12.03 1.58 -16.78
C SER A 88 12.43 2.92 -16.13
N GLY A 89 11.83 3.27 -14.99
CA GLY A 89 12.05 4.56 -14.31
C GLY A 89 11.27 5.71 -14.94
N GLU A 90 10.31 5.43 -15.82
CA GLU A 90 9.39 6.42 -16.39
C GLU A 90 8.28 6.81 -15.40
N ALA A 91 8.01 5.96 -14.41
CA ALA A 91 7.11 6.23 -13.30
C ALA A 91 7.70 5.76 -11.96
N ASP A 92 7.26 6.39 -10.87
CA ASP A 92 7.76 6.14 -9.51
C ASP A 92 6.80 5.26 -8.69
N LEU A 93 5.49 5.38 -8.93
CA LEU A 93 4.43 4.74 -8.15
C LEU A 93 3.42 4.05 -9.07
N LEU A 94 2.97 2.86 -8.69
CA LEU A 94 1.93 2.13 -9.42
C LEU A 94 0.58 2.31 -8.72
N MET A 95 -0.47 2.62 -9.49
CA MET A 95 -1.84 2.74 -8.99
C MET A 95 -2.78 1.85 -9.80
N LYS A 96 -3.70 1.17 -9.09
CA LYS A 96 -4.76 0.38 -9.71
C LYS A 96 -5.90 1.31 -10.17
N GLY A 97 -6.32 1.19 -11.42
CA GLY A 97 -7.54 1.79 -11.97
C GLY A 97 -8.73 0.82 -11.98
N LEU A 98 -9.51 0.84 -13.06
CA LEU A 98 -10.74 0.06 -13.25
C LEU A 98 -10.47 -1.41 -13.60
N VAL A 99 -9.80 -2.13 -12.72
CA VAL A 99 -9.46 -3.54 -12.96
C VAL A 99 -9.62 -4.38 -11.70
N ASN A 100 -9.93 -5.65 -11.89
CA ASN A 100 -9.99 -6.60 -10.78
C ASN A 100 -8.61 -6.70 -10.11
N SER A 101 -8.59 -6.65 -8.77
CA SER A 101 -7.35 -6.70 -8.00
C SER A 101 -6.51 -7.94 -8.31
N SER A 102 -7.13 -9.08 -8.62
CA SER A 102 -6.39 -10.31 -9.00
C SER A 102 -5.60 -10.17 -10.29
N ILE A 103 -6.13 -9.47 -11.31
CA ILE A 103 -5.45 -9.22 -12.58
C ILE A 103 -4.27 -8.27 -12.35
N PHE A 104 -4.52 -7.17 -11.64
CA PHE A 104 -3.50 -6.17 -11.29
C PHE A 104 -2.35 -6.77 -10.47
N LEU A 105 -2.66 -7.47 -9.38
CA LEU A 105 -1.66 -8.08 -8.51
C LEU A 105 -0.89 -9.21 -9.22
N ARG A 106 -1.55 -9.96 -10.09
CA ARG A 106 -0.87 -10.97 -10.92
C ARG A 106 0.16 -10.34 -11.85
N ALA A 107 -0.14 -9.19 -12.46
CA ALA A 107 0.82 -8.47 -13.27
C ALA A 107 2.03 -8.02 -12.44
N VAL A 108 1.80 -7.44 -11.26
CA VAL A 108 2.88 -7.04 -10.32
C VAL A 108 3.76 -8.23 -9.94
N LEU A 109 3.16 -9.34 -9.51
CA LEU A 109 3.89 -10.54 -9.07
C LEU A 109 4.66 -11.22 -10.20
N LYS A 110 4.08 -11.32 -11.40
CA LYS A 110 4.77 -11.87 -12.59
C LYS A 110 6.01 -11.05 -12.91
N GLU A 111 5.90 -9.74 -12.87
CA GLU A 111 7.01 -8.83 -13.14
C GLU A 111 8.09 -8.89 -12.05
N GLU A 112 7.72 -8.88 -10.77
CA GLU A 112 8.70 -9.07 -9.67
C GLU A 112 9.46 -10.40 -9.81
N LYS A 113 8.74 -11.49 -10.12
CA LYS A 113 9.32 -12.81 -10.36
C LYS A 113 10.28 -12.82 -11.56
N ALA A 114 9.91 -12.15 -12.66
CA ALA A 114 10.78 -12.00 -13.82
C ALA A 114 12.06 -11.20 -13.50
N GLY A 115 12.01 -10.29 -12.52
CA GLY A 115 13.17 -9.59 -11.96
C GLY A 115 13.97 -10.38 -10.92
N GLY A 116 13.65 -11.66 -10.70
CA GLY A 116 14.34 -12.52 -9.74
C GLY A 116 13.97 -12.29 -8.28
N ARG A 117 12.93 -11.48 -8.00
CA ARG A 117 12.45 -11.23 -6.63
C ARG A 117 11.29 -12.15 -6.28
N GLN A 118 11.35 -12.74 -5.11
CA GLN A 118 10.20 -13.39 -4.50
C GLN A 118 9.55 -12.39 -3.54
N ALA A 119 8.56 -11.66 -4.04
CA ALA A 119 7.88 -10.63 -3.27
C ALA A 119 6.65 -11.21 -2.55
N PHE A 120 6.60 -11.05 -1.22
CA PHE A 120 5.39 -11.24 -0.45
C PHE A 120 4.73 -9.87 -0.25
N LEU A 121 3.51 -9.72 -0.78
CA LEU A 121 2.77 -8.46 -0.72
C LEU A 121 1.86 -8.45 0.51
N SER A 122 1.77 -7.30 1.16
CA SER A 122 0.86 -7.07 2.28
C SER A 122 0.30 -5.66 2.23
N HIS A 123 -0.91 -5.47 2.77
CA HIS A 123 -1.57 -4.17 2.82
C HIS A 123 -1.34 -3.45 4.16
N LEU A 124 -0.90 -2.19 4.11
CA LEU A 124 -0.78 -1.31 5.26
C LEU A 124 -1.68 -0.07 5.09
N ALA A 125 -2.64 0.14 5.99
CA ALA A 125 -3.45 1.35 6.04
C ALA A 125 -3.06 2.24 7.22
N ALA A 126 -3.09 3.55 7.00
CA ALA A 126 -2.88 4.57 8.02
C ALA A 126 -4.23 5.23 8.36
N PHE A 127 -4.50 5.42 9.65
CA PHE A 127 -5.72 6.00 10.17
C PHE A 127 -5.41 7.17 11.10
N GLN A 128 -6.03 8.31 10.82
CA GLN A 128 -6.13 9.42 11.76
C GLN A 128 -7.45 9.30 12.52
N ILE A 129 -7.40 8.80 13.75
CA ILE A 129 -8.59 8.57 14.58
C ILE A 129 -8.82 9.77 15.52
N PRO A 130 -10.03 10.38 15.54
CA PRO A 130 -10.36 11.43 16.50
C PRO A 130 -10.08 10.99 17.95
N GLY A 131 -9.39 11.84 18.71
CA GLY A 131 -9.00 11.55 20.10
C GLY A 131 -7.61 10.93 20.25
N TYR A 132 -6.96 10.51 19.16
CA TYR A 132 -5.57 10.07 19.16
C TYR A 132 -4.66 11.17 18.60
N ASP A 133 -3.49 11.33 19.20
CA ASP A 133 -2.45 12.30 18.86
C ASP A 133 -1.43 11.79 17.84
N ARG A 134 -1.75 10.65 17.20
CA ARG A 134 -0.86 9.93 16.28
C ARG A 134 -1.67 9.18 15.22
N LEU A 135 -1.03 8.89 14.10
CA LEU A 135 -1.55 7.93 13.12
C LEU A 135 -1.44 6.51 13.68
N LEU A 136 -2.48 5.72 13.46
CA LEU A 136 -2.51 4.29 13.74
C LEU A 136 -2.42 3.52 12.42
N PHE A 137 -1.67 2.42 12.42
CA PHE A 137 -1.43 1.63 11.22
C PHE A 137 -1.96 0.21 11.41
N PHE A 138 -2.70 -0.28 10.41
CA PHE A 138 -3.33 -1.60 10.45
C PHE A 138 -2.93 -2.41 9.22
N SER A 139 -2.59 -3.67 9.46
CA SER A 139 -2.16 -4.64 8.45
C SER A 139 -2.49 -6.05 8.93
N ASP A 140 -2.91 -7.00 8.09
CA ASP A 140 -3.24 -6.88 6.66
C ASP A 140 -4.74 -6.61 6.46
N GLY A 141 -5.10 -5.70 5.55
CA GLY A 141 -6.48 -5.30 5.28
C GLY A 141 -7.30 -6.29 4.44
N GLY A 142 -6.83 -7.53 4.28
CA GLY A 142 -7.53 -8.60 3.54
C GLY A 142 -6.85 -9.03 2.25
N MET A 143 -5.61 -8.61 1.99
CA MET A 143 -4.80 -9.14 0.89
C MET A 143 -4.36 -10.58 1.17
N ASN A 144 -3.94 -10.85 2.41
CA ASN A 144 -3.60 -12.19 2.89
C ASN A 144 -4.78 -12.75 3.72
N ILE A 145 -5.50 -13.74 3.19
CA ILE A 145 -6.79 -14.21 3.73
C ILE A 145 -6.65 -14.87 5.11
N ALA A 146 -5.69 -15.78 5.25
CA ALA A 146 -5.46 -16.54 6.47
C ALA A 146 -3.96 -16.80 6.64
N PRO A 147 -3.16 -15.75 6.91
CA PRO A 147 -1.71 -15.88 6.92
C PRO A 147 -1.27 -16.77 8.09
N ASP A 148 -0.31 -17.66 7.83
CA ASP A 148 0.36 -18.43 8.87
C ASP A 148 1.37 -17.55 9.66
N VAL A 149 2.07 -18.12 10.63
CA VAL A 149 3.06 -17.38 11.46
C VAL A 149 4.17 -16.75 10.62
N LYS A 150 4.65 -17.44 9.57
CA LYS A 150 5.73 -16.92 8.71
C LYS A 150 5.22 -15.81 7.81
N GLU A 151 4.01 -15.95 7.28
CA GLU A 151 3.35 -14.91 6.49
C GLU A 151 3.05 -13.69 7.36
N LYS A 152 2.57 -13.86 8.59
CA LYS A 152 2.39 -12.78 9.57
C LYS A 152 3.71 -12.08 9.92
N GLN A 153 4.80 -12.83 10.08
CA GLN A 153 6.13 -12.25 10.26
C GLN A 153 6.51 -11.35 9.07
N GLN A 154 6.26 -11.81 7.84
CA GLN A 154 6.54 -11.02 6.64
C GLN A 154 5.65 -9.77 6.53
N ILE A 155 4.37 -9.87 6.92
CA ILE A 155 3.46 -8.71 7.03
C ILE A 155 4.05 -7.66 7.98
N ILE A 156 4.55 -8.08 9.15
CA ILE A 156 5.17 -7.18 10.13
C ILE A 156 6.44 -6.55 9.55
N LEU A 157 7.33 -7.35 8.94
CA LEU A 157 8.57 -6.84 8.33
C LEU A 157 8.30 -5.80 7.23
N ASN A 158 7.31 -6.06 6.37
CA ASN A 158 6.88 -5.10 5.35
C ASN A 158 6.36 -3.80 5.97
N ALA A 159 5.52 -3.90 7.01
CA ALA A 159 4.99 -2.75 7.72
C ALA A 159 6.11 -1.94 8.39
N VAL A 160 7.01 -2.58 9.13
CA VAL A 160 8.15 -1.93 9.79
C VAL A 160 9.03 -1.21 8.78
N ALA A 161 9.36 -1.85 7.65
CA ALA A 161 10.15 -1.22 6.59
C ALA A 161 9.46 0.03 6.01
N ALA A 162 8.13 -0.01 5.82
CA ALA A 162 7.37 1.15 5.35
C ALA A 162 7.35 2.28 6.39
N LEU A 163 7.11 1.95 7.66
CA LEU A 163 7.06 2.94 8.75
C LEU A 163 8.42 3.58 9.02
N HIS A 164 9.52 2.83 8.88
CA HIS A 164 10.88 3.38 8.93
C HIS A 164 11.10 4.43 7.84
N ARG A 165 10.64 4.17 6.61
CA ARG A 165 10.71 5.14 5.49
C ARG A 165 9.84 6.38 5.73
N LEU A 166 8.80 6.28 6.55
CA LEU A 166 7.98 7.39 7.02
C LEU A 166 8.59 8.14 8.23
N GLY A 167 9.78 7.72 8.70
CA GLY A 167 10.50 8.34 9.81
C GLY A 167 10.08 7.86 11.20
N ILE A 168 9.35 6.75 11.31
CA ILE A 168 9.00 6.12 12.59
C ILE A 168 10.09 5.11 12.91
N ALA A 169 11.09 5.51 13.70
CA ALA A 169 12.30 4.71 13.90
C ALA A 169 12.07 3.39 14.69
N LEU A 170 11.11 3.38 15.61
CA LEU A 170 10.81 2.22 16.45
C LEU A 170 9.29 2.02 16.55
N PRO A 171 8.65 1.43 15.52
CA PRO A 171 7.23 1.11 15.58
C PRO A 171 6.92 0.12 16.71
N LYS A 172 5.80 0.34 17.40
CA LYS A 172 5.24 -0.61 18.37
C LYS A 172 4.14 -1.39 17.67
N VAL A 173 4.27 -2.71 17.64
CA VAL A 173 3.39 -3.62 16.92
C VAL A 173 2.60 -4.43 17.94
N ALA A 174 1.29 -4.27 17.92
CA ALA A 174 0.36 -5.10 18.68
C ALA A 174 -0.17 -6.22 17.78
N VAL A 175 0.06 -7.49 18.15
CA VAL A 175 -0.50 -8.64 17.44
C VAL A 175 -1.88 -8.94 18.01
N LEU A 176 -2.89 -8.35 17.36
CA LEU A 176 -4.25 -8.30 17.88
C LEU A 176 -4.94 -9.67 17.93
N THR A 177 -5.58 -9.96 19.05
CA THR A 177 -6.39 -11.15 19.31
C THR A 177 -7.63 -10.80 20.15
N ALA A 178 -8.53 -11.77 20.34
CA ALA A 178 -9.70 -11.59 21.20
C ALA A 178 -9.44 -11.91 22.68
N ASN A 179 -8.22 -12.33 23.03
CA ASN A 179 -7.81 -12.74 24.38
C ASN A 179 -6.29 -12.59 24.51
N GLU A 180 -5.82 -12.06 25.63
CA GLU A 180 -4.42 -11.82 25.97
C GLU A 180 -3.72 -13.07 26.51
N LYS A 181 -4.48 -14.13 26.83
CA LYS A 181 -3.92 -15.43 27.22
C LYS A 181 -3.85 -16.35 26.01
N VAL A 182 -2.73 -17.08 25.91
CA VAL A 182 -2.56 -18.14 24.92
C VAL A 182 -3.59 -19.25 25.16
N ASP A 183 -4.37 -19.56 24.14
CA ASP A 183 -5.36 -20.62 24.13
C ASP A 183 -5.21 -21.44 22.84
N GLU A 184 -4.92 -22.73 22.97
CA GLU A 184 -4.78 -23.65 21.83
C GLU A 184 -6.06 -23.77 20.98
N LYS A 185 -7.22 -23.46 21.56
CA LYS A 185 -8.50 -23.40 20.84
C LYS A 185 -8.68 -22.13 20.01
N MET A 186 -7.81 -21.14 20.22
CA MET A 186 -7.79 -19.89 19.48
C MET A 186 -6.43 -19.71 18.78
N PRO A 187 -6.25 -20.26 17.56
CA PRO A 187 -4.97 -20.24 16.85
C PRO A 187 -4.33 -18.86 16.74
N ALA A 188 -5.13 -17.79 16.64
CA ALA A 188 -4.63 -16.41 16.63
C ALA A 188 -3.77 -16.06 17.86
N THR A 189 -4.11 -16.58 19.05
CA THR A 189 -3.34 -16.34 20.28
C THR A 189 -2.02 -17.10 20.30
N VAL A 190 -2.02 -18.32 19.77
CA VAL A 190 -0.81 -19.14 19.60
C VAL A 190 0.13 -18.47 18.60
N ASP A 191 -0.39 -18.02 17.47
CA ASP A 191 0.39 -17.30 16.45
C ASP A 191 0.99 -16.00 16.99
N ALA A 192 0.21 -15.23 17.77
CA ALA A 192 0.69 -13.99 18.38
C ALA A 192 1.83 -14.25 19.38
N ALA A 193 1.70 -15.26 20.23
CA ALA A 193 2.77 -15.66 21.15
C ALA A 193 4.02 -16.14 20.41
N ASN A 194 3.85 -16.88 19.32
CA ASN A 194 4.96 -17.31 18.47
C ASN A 194 5.69 -16.11 17.85
N LEU A 195 4.97 -15.10 17.36
CA LEU A 195 5.56 -13.88 16.80
C LEU A 195 6.34 -13.09 17.85
N ALA A 196 5.82 -12.97 19.07
CA ALA A 196 6.54 -12.36 20.19
C ALA A 196 7.84 -13.12 20.53
N ALA A 197 7.81 -14.46 20.50
CA ALA A 197 9.00 -15.28 20.71
C ALA A 197 10.03 -15.15 19.57
N ILE A 198 9.57 -15.07 18.31
CA ILE A 198 10.43 -14.84 17.12
C ILE A 198 11.09 -13.45 17.22
N TRP A 199 10.33 -12.43 17.62
CA TRP A 199 10.85 -11.09 17.90
C TRP A 199 11.92 -11.10 18.99
N ALA A 200 11.68 -11.80 20.11
CA ALA A 200 12.63 -11.90 21.21
C ALA A 200 13.97 -12.57 20.81
N LYS A 201 13.97 -13.39 19.75
CA LYS A 201 15.18 -13.97 19.15
C LYS A 201 15.91 -13.03 18.18
N GLY A 202 15.34 -11.85 17.90
CA GLY A 202 15.91 -10.85 17.00
C GLY A 202 15.56 -11.05 15.52
N GLU A 203 14.64 -11.96 15.19
CA GLU A 203 14.26 -12.29 13.80
C GLU A 203 13.25 -11.29 13.21
N ILE A 204 12.73 -10.36 14.01
CA ILE A 204 11.88 -9.23 13.58
C ILE A 204 12.49 -7.92 14.11
N PRO A 205 13.60 -7.44 13.52
CA PRO A 205 14.34 -6.29 14.06
C PRO A 205 13.62 -4.96 13.82
N GLY A 206 14.05 -3.91 14.51
CA GLY A 206 13.65 -2.53 14.21
C GLY A 206 12.26 -2.13 14.71
N CYS A 207 11.63 -2.95 15.55
CA CYS A 207 10.34 -2.67 16.19
C CYS A 207 10.26 -3.28 17.59
N ILE A 208 9.18 -2.97 18.30
CA ILE A 208 8.75 -3.66 19.53
C ILE A 208 7.49 -4.44 19.19
N ILE A 209 7.39 -5.69 19.65
CA ILE A 209 6.23 -6.56 19.39
C ILE A 209 5.64 -7.02 20.71
N GLU A 210 4.33 -6.86 20.86
CA GLU A 210 3.52 -7.37 21.97
C GLU A 210 2.36 -8.20 21.40
N GLY A 211 2.10 -9.36 21.98
CA GLY A 211 1.00 -10.22 21.56
C GLY A 211 1.04 -11.59 22.25
N PRO A 212 -0.10 -12.26 22.45
CA PRO A 212 -1.45 -11.83 22.10
C PRO A 212 -1.96 -10.64 22.93
N ILE A 213 -2.64 -9.69 22.29
CA ILE A 213 -3.15 -8.47 22.93
C ILE A 213 -4.48 -8.05 22.32
N THR A 214 -5.43 -7.60 23.13
CA THR A 214 -6.73 -7.09 22.66
C THR A 214 -6.64 -5.63 22.22
N MET A 215 -7.61 -5.20 21.41
CA MET A 215 -7.62 -3.83 20.86
C MET A 215 -7.67 -2.75 21.94
N ASP A 216 -8.47 -2.96 22.98
CA ASP A 216 -8.65 -2.03 24.10
C ASP A 216 -7.39 -1.84 24.95
N VAL A 217 -6.52 -2.85 25.01
CA VAL A 217 -5.22 -2.76 25.69
C VAL A 217 -4.16 -2.15 24.77
N ALA A 218 -4.27 -2.36 23.46
CA ALA A 218 -3.27 -1.91 22.48
C ALA A 218 -3.31 -0.39 22.18
N LEU A 219 -4.48 0.25 22.31
CA LEU A 219 -4.71 1.63 21.91
C LEU A 219 -4.45 2.65 23.02
#